data_AF-S2YI64-F1
#
_entry.id   AF-S2YI64-F1
#
_cell.length_a   1.000
_cell.length_b   1.000
_cell.length_c   1.000
_cell.angle_alpha   90.00
_cell.angle_beta   90.00
_cell.angle_gamma   90.00
#
_symmetry.space_group_name_H-M   'P 1'
#
loop_
_entity.id
_entity.type
_entity.pdbx_description
1 polymer ?
#
loop_
_entity_poly.entity_id
_entity_poly.type
_entity_poly.pdbx_seq_one_letter_code
_entity_poly.pdbx_strand_id
1 'polypeptide(L)'
;MQALADDLVEDYVEHCRMHGNSWTDIGAALGVSQQAVQQRFHAPHKRYGPDSMTDDLRQAMVHVKQAAVHHRNNYIGTEHLLWGLTVEDNGATRLLQATGLSPEAVHRSVGTRLSMGASQAAERIAWTPYSRKAIALAEARSEQSGSARIDCADLLIGLAGVGRGVAADVLAEAGFDADAVDSSSADA
;
A
#
# COMPACT_ATOMS: atom_id res chain seq x y z
N MET A 1 -17.42 -1.83 -19.34
CA MET A 1 -16.55 -2.87 -19.95
C MET A 1 -15.06 -2.50 -19.85
N GLN A 2 -14.65 -1.28 -20.19
CA GLN A 2 -13.23 -0.85 -20.09
C GLN A 2 -12.66 -0.94 -18.66
N ALA A 3 -13.37 -0.42 -17.65
CA ALA A 3 -12.91 -0.43 -16.26
C ALA A 3 -12.67 -1.84 -15.69
N LEU A 4 -13.55 -2.80 -15.99
CA LEU A 4 -13.41 -4.19 -15.57
C LEU A 4 -12.15 -4.85 -16.18
N ALA A 5 -11.85 -4.52 -17.44
CA ALA A 5 -10.66 -5.02 -18.12
C ALA A 5 -9.38 -4.40 -17.54
N ASP A 6 -9.41 -3.11 -17.20
CA ASP A 6 -8.29 -2.44 -16.55
C ASP A 6 -8.03 -2.99 -15.13
N ASP A 7 -9.08 -3.26 -14.36
CA ASP A 7 -8.99 -3.90 -13.04
C ASP A 7 -8.36 -5.30 -13.10
N LEU A 8 -8.74 -6.12 -14.10
CA LEU A 8 -8.16 -7.45 -14.29
C LEU A 8 -6.67 -7.39 -14.64
N VAL A 9 -6.25 -6.39 -15.42
CA VAL A 9 -4.83 -6.19 -15.74
C VAL A 9 -4.07 -5.72 -14.50
N GLU A 10 -4.63 -4.83 -13.68
CA GLU A 10 -4.02 -4.43 -12.41
C GLU A 10 -3.84 -5.59 -11.46
N ASP A 11 -4.86 -6.45 -11.32
CA ASP A 11 -4.81 -7.64 -10.47
C ASP A 11 -3.77 -8.65 -10.94
N TYR A 12 -3.73 -8.91 -12.25
CA TYR A 12 -2.71 -9.75 -12.86
C TYR A 12 -1.29 -9.22 -12.60
N VAL A 13 -1.08 -7.91 -12.80
CA VAL A 13 0.21 -7.26 -12.56
C VAL A 13 0.59 -7.31 -11.08
N GLU A 14 -0.34 -7.03 -10.17
CA GLU A 14 -0.13 -7.14 -8.72
C GLU A 14 0.35 -8.55 -8.37
N HIS A 15 -0.40 -9.57 -8.78
CA HIS A 15 -0.10 -10.98 -8.51
C HIS A 15 1.27 -11.38 -9.06
N CYS A 16 1.56 -11.06 -10.32
CA CYS A 16 2.86 -11.39 -10.92
C CYS A 16 4.03 -10.73 -10.17
N ARG A 17 3.90 -9.47 -9.75
CA ARG A 17 4.95 -8.77 -9.00
C ARG A 17 5.15 -9.40 -7.62
N MET A 18 4.08 -9.77 -6.92
CA MET A 18 4.14 -10.46 -5.63
C MET A 18 4.89 -11.79 -5.71
N HIS A 19 4.72 -12.52 -6.81
CA HIS A 19 5.41 -13.79 -7.09
C HIS A 19 6.80 -13.63 -7.73
N GLY A 20 7.35 -12.40 -7.74
CA GLY A 20 8.74 -12.15 -8.16
C GLY A 20 8.97 -12.07 -9.68
N ASN A 21 7.91 -12.09 -10.49
CA ASN A 21 8.04 -11.95 -11.95
C ASN A 21 8.60 -10.58 -12.31
N SER A 22 9.45 -10.54 -13.34
CA SER A 22 10.01 -9.30 -13.84
C SER A 22 9.01 -8.55 -14.71
N TRP A 23 9.21 -7.24 -14.90
CA TRP A 23 8.41 -6.46 -15.84
C TRP A 23 8.53 -6.95 -17.29
N THR A 24 9.64 -7.60 -17.63
CA THR A 24 9.84 -8.25 -18.93
C THR A 24 8.90 -9.44 -19.09
N ASP A 25 8.82 -10.30 -18.07
CA ASP A 25 7.96 -11.49 -18.08
C ASP A 25 6.48 -11.10 -18.14
N ILE A 26 6.10 -10.08 -17.35
CA ILE A 26 4.73 -9.55 -17.32
C ILE A 26 4.34 -8.96 -18.68
N GLY A 27 5.23 -8.20 -19.33
CA GLY A 27 4.99 -7.66 -20.66
C GLY A 27 4.79 -8.76 -21.70
N ALA A 28 5.67 -9.76 -21.70
CA ALA A 28 5.56 -10.90 -22.59
C ALA A 28 4.22 -11.65 -22.42
N ALA A 29 3.78 -11.86 -21.18
CA ALA A 29 2.51 -12.53 -20.89
C ALA A 29 1.27 -11.72 -21.28
N LEU A 30 1.35 -10.39 -21.17
CA LEU A 30 0.29 -9.46 -21.59
C LEU A 30 0.29 -9.16 -23.10
N GLY A 31 1.26 -9.70 -23.87
CA GLY A 31 1.40 -9.42 -25.30
C GLY A 31 1.83 -7.98 -25.61
N VAL A 32 2.47 -7.30 -24.65
CA VAL A 32 2.93 -5.91 -24.78
C VAL A 32 4.42 -5.79 -24.46
N SER A 33 5.06 -4.69 -24.87
CA SER A 33 6.48 -4.49 -24.58
C SER A 33 6.71 -4.24 -23.08
N GLN A 34 7.90 -4.61 -22.58
CA GLN A 34 8.36 -4.26 -21.24
C GLN A 34 8.27 -2.75 -20.99
N GLN A 35 8.57 -1.93 -22.01
CA GLN A 35 8.43 -0.47 -21.96
C GLN A 35 6.98 -0.02 -21.82
N ALA A 36 6.01 -0.69 -22.44
CA ALA A 36 4.58 -0.36 -22.32
C ALA A 36 4.04 -0.68 -20.92
N VAL A 37 4.41 -1.83 -20.36
CA VAL A 37 4.07 -2.17 -18.95
C VAL A 37 4.78 -1.22 -18.00
N GLN A 38 6.06 -0.92 -18.25
CA GLN A 38 6.83 0.00 -17.41
C GLN A 38 6.26 1.42 -17.44
N GLN A 39 5.86 1.95 -18.59
CA GLN A 39 5.22 3.26 -18.68
C GLN A 39 3.90 3.30 -17.92
N ARG A 40 3.10 2.23 -17.98
CA ARG A 40 1.81 2.14 -17.29
C ARG A 40 1.94 1.94 -15.78
N PHE A 41 2.99 1.27 -15.30
CA PHE A 41 3.06 0.77 -13.92
C PHE A 41 4.35 1.05 -13.15
N HIS A 42 5.28 1.90 -13.63
CA HIS A 42 6.58 2.12 -12.97
C HIS A 42 6.77 3.52 -12.37
N ALA A 43 5.87 4.45 -12.67
CA ALA A 43 5.82 5.73 -12.01
C ALA A 43 4.58 5.78 -11.10
N PRO A 44 4.69 6.17 -9.82
CA PRO A 44 3.55 6.84 -9.21
C PRO A 44 3.27 8.06 -10.09
N HIS A 45 2.04 8.21 -10.56
CA HIS A 45 1.63 9.33 -11.43
C HIS A 45 1.98 10.69 -10.78
N LYS A 46 2.16 10.69 -9.44
CA LYS A 46 2.64 11.77 -8.61
C LYS A 46 3.91 11.36 -7.86
N ARG A 47 4.97 12.18 -7.89
CA ARG A 47 6.13 12.00 -7.00
C ARG A 47 5.82 12.67 -5.66
N TYR A 48 5.71 11.88 -4.60
CA TYR A 48 5.54 12.39 -3.24
C TYR A 48 6.88 12.93 -2.72
N GLY A 49 6.96 14.25 -2.57
CA GLY A 49 8.12 14.91 -1.97
C GLY A 49 8.13 14.77 -0.45
N PRO A 50 9.25 15.07 0.23
CA PRO A 50 9.33 15.02 1.69
C PRO A 50 8.24 15.85 2.39
N ASP A 51 7.81 16.94 1.76
CA ASP A 51 6.82 17.87 2.32
C ASP A 51 5.36 17.38 2.17
N SER A 52 5.12 16.33 1.37
CA SER A 52 3.76 15.78 1.15
C SER A 52 3.30 14.82 2.25
N MET A 53 4.19 14.43 3.16
CA MET A 53 3.93 13.45 4.21
C MET A 53 4.28 14.05 5.58
N THR A 54 3.52 13.67 6.61
CA THR A 54 3.87 13.97 7.99
C THR A 54 5.16 13.25 8.41
N ASP A 55 5.76 13.71 9.50
CA ASP A 55 7.03 13.21 10.00
C ASP A 55 6.94 11.74 10.44
N ASP A 56 5.84 11.36 11.08
CA ASP A 56 5.54 9.98 11.47
C ASP A 56 5.28 9.09 10.24
N LEU A 57 4.62 9.58 9.20
CA LEU A 57 4.47 8.84 7.95
C LEU A 57 5.82 8.65 7.24
N ARG A 58 6.68 9.67 7.23
CA ARG A 58 8.06 9.53 6.70
C ARG A 58 8.84 8.47 7.47
N GLN A 59 8.70 8.42 8.79
CA GLN A 59 9.31 7.38 9.62
C GLN A 59 8.72 5.98 9.30
N ALA A 60 7.40 5.85 9.18
CA ALA A 60 6.75 4.61 8.76
C ALA A 60 7.27 4.13 7.39
N MET A 61 7.49 5.03 6.42
CA MET A 61 8.05 4.68 5.11
C MET A 61 9.48 4.13 5.18
N VAL A 62 10.27 4.49 6.21
CA VAL A 62 11.56 3.85 6.48
C VAL A 62 11.35 2.37 6.81
N HIS A 63 10.38 2.05 7.67
CA HIS A 63 10.03 0.67 8.02
C HIS A 63 9.47 -0.11 6.82
N VAL A 64 8.66 0.51 5.97
CA VAL A 64 8.17 -0.10 4.71
C VAL A 64 9.36 -0.55 3.85
N LYS A 65 10.33 0.33 3.63
CA LYS A 65 11.51 0.03 2.83
C LYS A 65 12.38 -1.04 3.49
N GLN A 66 12.58 -0.96 4.80
CA GLN A 66 13.33 -1.97 5.56
C GLN A 66 12.68 -3.34 5.44
N ALA A 67 11.36 -3.44 5.54
CA ALA A 67 10.62 -4.70 5.41
C ALA A 67 10.82 -5.32 4.03
N ALA A 68 10.66 -4.54 2.95
CA ALA A 68 10.87 -5.01 1.59
C ALA A 68 12.31 -5.52 1.35
N VAL A 69 13.31 -4.78 1.85
CA VAL A 69 14.73 -5.19 1.75
C VAL A 69 14.99 -6.45 2.58
N HIS A 70 14.53 -6.49 3.82
CA HIS A 70 14.73 -7.63 4.72
C HIS A 70 14.15 -8.92 4.13
N HIS A 71 12.97 -8.83 3.52
CA HIS A 71 12.27 -9.94 2.89
C HIS A 71 12.71 -10.17 1.43
N ARG A 72 13.74 -9.47 0.94
CA ARG A 72 14.28 -9.64 -0.42
C ARG A 72 13.24 -9.43 -1.53
N ASN A 73 12.28 -8.55 -1.28
CA ASN A 73 11.27 -8.14 -2.24
C ASN A 73 11.81 -6.98 -3.09
N ASN A 74 11.72 -7.12 -4.42
CA ASN A 74 12.03 -6.03 -5.36
C ASN A 74 10.81 -5.12 -5.60
N TYR A 75 9.82 -5.16 -4.71
CA TYR A 75 8.61 -4.36 -4.76
C TYR A 75 8.18 -3.86 -3.37
N ILE A 76 7.34 -2.84 -3.35
CA ILE A 76 6.55 -2.41 -2.19
C ILE A 76 5.09 -2.66 -2.53
N GLY A 77 4.53 -3.70 -1.89
CA GLY A 77 3.12 -4.04 -1.94
C GLY A 77 2.37 -3.48 -0.72
N THR A 78 1.07 -3.80 -0.65
CA THR A 78 0.20 -3.30 0.43
C THR A 78 0.60 -3.86 1.80
N GLU A 79 1.09 -5.10 1.86
CA GLU A 79 1.60 -5.75 3.07
C GLU A 79 2.80 -5.01 3.67
N HIS A 80 3.69 -4.49 2.83
CA HIS A 80 4.84 -3.72 3.31
C HIS A 80 4.39 -2.38 3.89
N LEU A 81 3.38 -1.73 3.28
CA LEU A 81 2.81 -0.49 3.79
C LEU A 81 2.15 -0.69 5.14
N LEU A 82 1.27 -1.67 5.27
CA LEU A 82 0.59 -1.99 6.52
C LEU A 82 1.58 -2.42 7.62
N TRP A 83 2.62 -3.19 7.26
CA TRP A 83 3.71 -3.51 8.17
C TRP A 83 4.37 -2.24 8.71
N GLY A 84 4.80 -1.33 7.83
CA GLY A 84 5.47 -0.09 8.23
C GLY A 84 4.62 0.83 9.09
N LEU A 85 3.32 0.93 8.81
CA LEU A 85 2.36 1.72 9.59
C LEU A 85 2.12 1.19 11.00
N THR A 86 2.44 -0.08 11.26
CA THR A 86 2.12 -0.76 12.53
C THR A 86 3.35 -1.06 13.39
N VAL A 87 4.53 -0.56 13.02
CA VAL A 87 5.78 -0.76 13.79
C VAL A 87 5.85 0.11 15.03
N GLU A 88 5.49 1.39 14.90
CA GLU A 88 5.62 2.41 15.95
C GLU A 88 4.28 3.08 16.20
N ASP A 89 4.13 3.74 17.35
CA ASP A 89 2.94 4.53 17.62
C ASP A 89 2.86 5.77 16.71
N ASN A 90 1.77 5.91 15.98
CA ASN A 90 1.53 6.98 15.00
C ASN A 90 0.03 7.18 14.74
N GLY A 91 -0.35 7.95 13.71
CA GLY A 91 -1.77 8.12 13.33
C GLY A 91 -2.55 6.83 13.06
N ALA A 92 -1.93 5.85 12.38
CA ALA A 92 -2.57 4.57 12.03
C ALA A 92 -2.85 3.70 13.25
N THR A 93 -1.87 3.53 14.15
CA THR A 93 -2.04 2.72 15.37
C THR A 93 -3.09 3.32 16.29
N ARG A 94 -3.12 4.65 16.43
CA ARG A 94 -4.14 5.36 17.20
C ARG A 94 -5.52 5.21 16.60
N LEU A 95 -5.64 5.23 15.26
CA LEU A 95 -6.92 4.98 14.60
C LEU A 95 -7.42 3.54 14.81
N LEU A 96 -6.54 2.56 14.71
CA LEU A 96 -6.88 1.16 15.04
C LEU A 96 -7.38 1.05 16.48
N GLN A 97 -6.70 1.67 17.45
CA GLN A 97 -7.13 1.67 18.85
C GLN A 97 -8.49 2.38 19.04
N ALA A 98 -8.69 3.52 18.39
CA ALA A 98 -9.95 4.27 18.45
C ALA A 98 -11.14 3.47 17.89
N THR A 99 -10.89 2.55 16.96
CA THR A 99 -11.88 1.62 16.39
C THR A 99 -11.98 0.29 17.18
N GLY A 100 -11.31 0.18 18.32
CA GLY A 100 -11.36 -1.00 19.19
C GLY A 100 -10.45 -2.15 18.76
N LEU A 101 -9.55 -1.92 17.81
CA LEU A 101 -8.62 -2.92 17.29
C LEU A 101 -7.24 -2.83 17.97
N SER A 102 -6.56 -3.96 18.11
CA SER A 102 -5.17 -3.99 18.60
C SER A 102 -4.19 -3.78 17.44
N PRO A 103 -3.39 -2.70 17.44
CA PRO A 103 -2.34 -2.50 16.45
C PRO A 103 -1.32 -3.65 16.44
N GLU A 104 -1.01 -4.22 17.60
CA GLU A 104 -0.08 -5.34 17.72
C GLU A 104 -0.63 -6.61 17.08
N ALA A 105 -1.95 -6.84 17.16
CA ALA A 105 -2.60 -7.97 16.49
C ALA A 105 -2.56 -7.81 14.96
N VAL A 106 -2.84 -6.61 14.46
CA VAL A 106 -2.73 -6.28 13.02
C VAL A 106 -1.29 -6.44 12.54
N HIS A 107 -0.32 -5.90 13.30
CA HIS A 107 1.11 -6.02 13.00
C HIS A 107 1.58 -7.48 12.89
N ARG A 108 1.19 -8.32 13.86
CA ARG A 108 1.49 -9.75 13.81
C ARG A 108 0.83 -10.42 12.60
N SER A 109 -0.43 -10.11 12.33
CA SER A 109 -1.17 -10.70 11.21
C SER A 109 -0.50 -10.40 9.87
N VAL A 110 -0.21 -9.12 9.57
CA VAL A 110 0.49 -8.76 8.33
C VAL A 110 1.90 -9.35 8.26
N GLY A 111 2.59 -9.48 9.41
CA GLY A 111 3.88 -10.16 9.49
C GLY A 111 3.85 -11.60 8.99
N THR A 112 2.77 -12.34 9.25
CA THR A 112 2.61 -13.72 8.72
C THR A 112 2.40 -13.78 7.22
N ARG A 113 2.03 -12.67 6.59
CA ARG A 113 1.80 -12.54 5.15
C ARG A 113 3.02 -12.04 4.38
N LEU A 114 4.07 -11.58 5.07
CA LEU A 114 5.32 -11.18 4.43
C LEU A 114 6.10 -12.42 3.98
N SER A 115 6.13 -12.67 2.67
CA SER A 115 6.89 -13.77 2.07
C SER A 115 8.31 -13.34 1.67
N MET A 116 9.25 -14.28 1.73
CA MET A 116 10.59 -14.11 1.18
C MET A 116 10.55 -14.05 -0.35
N GLY A 117 11.01 -12.94 -0.92
CA GLY A 117 11.24 -12.78 -2.34
C GLY A 117 12.53 -13.45 -2.81
N ALA A 118 12.64 -13.63 -4.13
CA ALA A 118 13.81 -14.25 -4.78
C ALA A 118 14.92 -13.24 -5.16
N SER A 119 14.77 -11.95 -4.82
CA SER A 119 15.70 -10.93 -5.29
C SER A 119 17.03 -10.96 -4.52
N GLN A 120 18.15 -11.16 -5.22
CA GLN A 120 19.48 -11.08 -4.62
C GLN A 120 20.02 -9.64 -4.56
N ALA A 121 19.42 -8.71 -5.31
CA ALA A 121 19.86 -7.32 -5.40
C ALA A 121 18.65 -6.37 -5.41
N ALA A 122 18.38 -5.72 -4.28
CA ALA A 122 17.32 -4.72 -4.15
C ALA A 122 17.72 -3.36 -4.75
N GLU A 123 18.27 -3.34 -5.98
CA GLU A 123 18.78 -2.09 -6.58
C GLU A 123 17.66 -1.16 -7.07
N ARG A 124 16.47 -1.70 -7.40
CA ARG A 124 15.29 -0.89 -7.78
C ARG A 124 14.01 -1.51 -7.24
N ILE A 125 13.55 -1.02 -6.09
CA ILE A 125 12.27 -1.41 -5.49
C ILE A 125 11.15 -0.65 -6.23
N ALA A 126 10.21 -1.38 -6.83
CA ALA A 126 9.07 -0.80 -7.54
C ALA A 126 7.79 -0.86 -6.70
N TRP A 127 6.93 0.15 -6.81
CA TRP A 127 5.60 0.10 -6.18
C TRP A 127 4.65 -0.77 -7.00
N THR A 128 3.86 -1.62 -6.34
CA THR A 128 2.78 -2.37 -6.98
C THR A 128 1.60 -1.45 -7.35
N PRO A 129 0.71 -1.85 -8.29
CA PRO A 129 -0.52 -1.11 -8.56
C PRO A 129 -1.34 -0.78 -7.30
N TYR A 130 -1.55 -1.74 -6.39
CA TYR A 130 -2.39 -1.54 -5.22
C TYR A 130 -1.73 -0.64 -4.17
N SER A 131 -0.41 -0.72 -3.98
CA SER A 131 0.28 0.20 -3.07
C SER A 131 0.24 1.65 -3.56
N ARG A 132 0.31 1.88 -4.88
CA ARG A 132 0.09 3.22 -5.45
C ARG A 132 -1.33 3.71 -5.26
N LYS A 133 -2.32 2.84 -5.49
CA LYS A 133 -3.74 3.17 -5.30
C LYS A 133 -4.02 3.57 -3.85
N ALA A 134 -3.45 2.84 -2.89
CA ALA A 134 -3.57 3.16 -1.46
C ALA A 134 -3.08 4.59 -1.14
N ILE A 135 -1.90 4.99 -1.66
CA ILE A 135 -1.40 6.35 -1.42
C ILE A 135 -2.27 7.41 -2.10
N ALA A 136 -2.77 7.13 -3.31
CA ALA A 136 -3.67 8.07 -3.99
C ALA A 136 -4.99 8.27 -3.22
N LEU A 137 -5.54 7.21 -2.61
CA LEU A 137 -6.70 7.30 -1.74
C LEU A 137 -6.39 8.07 -0.45
N ALA A 138 -5.22 7.83 0.14
CA ALA A 138 -4.74 8.55 1.32
C ALA A 138 -4.61 10.06 1.06
N GLU A 139 -4.05 10.42 -0.10
CA GLU A 139 -3.95 11.81 -0.52
C GLU A 139 -5.32 12.46 -0.68
N ALA A 140 -6.22 11.82 -1.43
CA ALA A 140 -7.57 12.33 -1.62
C ALA A 140 -8.29 12.54 -0.29
N ARG A 141 -8.05 11.67 0.70
CA ARG A 141 -8.58 11.82 2.06
C ARG A 141 -7.97 13.02 2.80
N SER A 142 -6.64 13.15 2.79
CA SER A 142 -5.97 14.29 3.43
C SER A 142 -6.45 15.63 2.86
N GLU A 143 -6.71 15.70 1.56
CA GLU A 143 -7.26 16.88 0.89
C GLU A 143 -8.71 17.16 1.33
N GLN A 144 -9.53 16.12 1.50
CA GLN A 144 -10.91 16.24 2.00
C GLN A 144 -10.98 16.74 3.44
N SER A 145 -10.02 16.37 4.29
CA SER A 145 -9.91 16.87 5.66
C SER A 145 -9.22 18.24 5.77
N GLY A 146 -8.82 18.84 4.64
CA GLY A 146 -8.15 20.14 4.58
C GLY A 146 -6.66 20.09 4.96
N SER A 147 -6.06 18.92 5.07
CA SER A 147 -4.63 18.75 5.32
C SER A 147 -3.83 18.84 4.02
N ALA A 148 -2.71 19.56 4.07
CA ALA A 148 -1.75 19.62 2.96
C ALA A 148 -0.76 18.43 2.96
N ARG A 149 -0.80 17.58 4.00
CA ARG A 149 0.11 16.45 4.17
C ARG A 149 -0.67 15.19 4.49
N ILE A 150 -0.27 14.09 3.86
CA ILE A 150 -0.78 12.75 4.13
C ILE A 150 -0.21 12.29 5.47
N ASP A 151 -1.06 11.77 6.35
CA ASP A 151 -0.63 11.12 7.59
C ASP A 151 -0.75 9.59 7.56
N CYS A 152 -0.35 8.94 8.65
CA CYS A 152 -0.45 7.48 8.77
C CYS A 152 -1.89 6.96 8.78
N ALA A 153 -2.83 7.70 9.38
CA ALA A 153 -4.24 7.31 9.42
C ALA A 153 -4.86 7.39 8.02
N ASP A 154 -4.52 8.42 7.25
CA ASP A 154 -4.91 8.55 5.86
C ASP A 154 -4.45 7.35 5.03
N LEU A 155 -3.18 6.93 5.19
CA LEU A 155 -2.66 5.78 4.48
C LEU A 155 -3.28 4.46 4.92
N LEU A 156 -3.60 4.30 6.21
CA LEU A 156 -4.29 3.11 6.72
C LEU A 156 -5.68 2.97 6.08
N ILE A 157 -6.42 4.07 5.98
CA ILE A 157 -7.74 4.08 5.35
C ILE A 157 -7.60 3.90 3.85
N GLY A 158 -6.61 4.53 3.21
CA GLY A 158 -6.30 4.32 1.81
C GLY A 158 -6.02 2.85 1.49
N LEU A 159 -5.33 2.12 2.37
CA LEU A 159 -5.09 0.67 2.24
C LEU A 159 -6.39 -0.14 2.32
N ALA A 160 -7.25 0.15 3.30
CA ALA A 160 -8.57 -0.50 3.40
C ALA A 160 -9.44 -0.21 2.17
N GLY A 161 -9.47 1.04 1.70
CA GLY A 161 -10.23 1.50 0.54
C GLY A 161 -9.74 0.95 -0.81
N VAL A 162 -8.56 0.31 -0.88
CA VAL A 162 -8.20 -0.49 -2.06
C VAL A 162 -9.19 -1.64 -2.25
N GLY A 163 -9.69 -2.22 -1.16
CA GLY A 163 -10.67 -3.32 -1.11
C GLY A 163 -10.13 -4.68 -1.54
N ARG A 164 -8.84 -4.77 -1.88
CA ARG A 164 -8.17 -5.98 -2.39
C ARG A 164 -6.68 -5.95 -2.06
N GLY A 165 -6.07 -7.12 -1.97
CA GLY A 165 -4.67 -7.30 -1.61
C GLY A 165 -4.45 -7.50 -0.11
N VAL A 166 -3.23 -7.87 0.26
CA VAL A 166 -2.90 -8.39 1.59
C VAL A 166 -3.27 -7.43 2.73
N ALA A 167 -3.04 -6.12 2.58
CA ALA A 167 -3.41 -5.19 3.64
C ALA A 167 -4.92 -5.10 3.84
N ALA A 168 -5.69 -5.04 2.76
CA ALA A 168 -7.14 -4.99 2.82
C ALA A 168 -7.69 -6.27 3.47
N ASP A 169 -7.15 -7.44 3.12
CA ASP A 169 -7.53 -8.72 3.73
C ASP A 169 -7.25 -8.72 5.24
N VAL A 170 -6.06 -8.31 5.66
CA VAL A 170 -5.68 -8.27 7.09
C VAL A 170 -6.54 -7.28 7.87
N LEU A 171 -6.85 -6.12 7.30
CA LEU A 171 -7.69 -5.10 7.94
C LEU A 171 -9.15 -5.59 8.05
N ALA A 172 -9.68 -6.21 7.01
CA ALA A 172 -11.03 -6.79 7.01
C ALA A 172 -11.14 -7.96 8.01
N GLU A 173 -10.15 -8.85 8.05
CA GLU A 173 -10.07 -9.95 9.03
C GLU A 173 -9.99 -9.44 10.48
N ALA A 174 -9.34 -8.29 10.69
CA ALA A 174 -9.29 -7.61 11.98
C ALA A 174 -10.61 -6.90 12.34
N GLY A 175 -11.52 -6.70 11.38
CA GLY A 175 -12.78 -5.98 11.56
C GLY A 175 -12.66 -4.46 11.42
N PHE A 176 -11.63 -3.96 10.72
CA PHE A 176 -11.50 -2.54 10.42
C PHE A 176 -12.48 -2.12 9.31
N ASP A 177 -13.32 -1.14 9.59
CA ASP A 177 -14.29 -0.57 8.67
C ASP A 177 -13.92 0.89 8.35
N ALA A 178 -13.41 1.11 7.14
CA ALA A 178 -12.99 2.43 6.67
C ALA A 178 -14.17 3.38 6.43
N ASP A 179 -15.33 2.85 6.00
CA ASP A 179 -16.51 3.66 5.69
C ASP A 179 -17.13 4.22 6.99
N ALA A 180 -17.10 3.42 8.07
CA ALA A 180 -17.53 3.86 9.39
C ALA A 180 -16.66 5.02 9.93
N VAL A 181 -15.35 4.98 9.69
CA VAL A 181 -14.41 6.03 10.11
C VAL A 181 -14.67 7.35 9.37
N ASP A 182 -15.01 7.29 8.09
CA ASP A 182 -15.33 8.49 7.29
C ASP A 182 -16.60 9.20 7.77
N SER A 183 -17.64 8.45 8.11
CA SER A 183 -18.90 9.00 8.60
C SER A 183 -18.75 9.78 9.91
N SER A 184 -17.85 9.33 10.79
CA SER A 184 -17.61 9.98 12.09
C SER A 184 -16.90 11.34 11.99
N SER A 185 -16.17 11.61 10.90
CA SER A 185 -15.46 12.89 10.71
C SER A 185 -16.33 13.98 10.05
N ALA A 186 -17.44 13.61 9.42
CA ALA A 186 -18.36 14.57 8.80
C ALA A 186 -19.36 15.18 9.81
N ASP A 187 -19.55 14.55 10.97
CA ASP A 187 -20.51 14.94 12.01
C ASP A 187 -19.86 15.70 13.19
N ALA A 188 -18.59 16.11 13.09
CA ALA A 188 -17.83 16.84 14.12
C ALA A 188 -17.41 18.24 13.65
#